data_AF-A0ABD7HIA1-F1
#
_entry.id   AF-A0ABD7HIA1-F1
#
_cell.length_a   1.000
_cell.length_b   1.000
_cell.length_c   1.000
_cell.angle_alpha   90.00
_cell.angle_beta   90.00
_cell.angle_gamma   90.00
#
_symmetry.space_group_name_H-M   'P 1'
#
loop_
_entity.id
_entity.type
_entity.pdbx_description
1 polymer ?
#
loop_
_entity_poly.entity_id
_entity_poly.type
_entity_poly.pdbx_seq_one_letter_code
_entity_poly.pdbx_strand_id
1 'polypeptide(L)'
;MGIFEELAEEFGLGSESPEARLAADLAAADEQFMRQLVALRHSAGLTQEDLGKAWGRHKTTVSQFERPGADPRLSTIRRYAASIGARYIHHVVLDSPQRLHRAELDALSRWIDANELFNRAEDIESSPQRVPLEMPLPLNPR
;
A
#
# COMPACT_ATOMS: atom_id res chain seq x y z
N MET A 1 23.96 -21.86 7.14
CA MET A 1 23.41 -21.73 5.79
C MET A 1 22.52 -22.93 5.55
N GLY A 2 21.27 -22.71 5.13
CA GLY A 2 20.35 -23.81 4.89
C GLY A 2 20.57 -24.43 3.50
N ILE A 3 20.24 -25.71 3.32
CA ILE A 3 20.37 -26.43 2.04
C ILE A 3 19.63 -25.71 0.89
N PHE A 4 18.55 -24.98 1.19
CA PHE A 4 17.83 -24.14 0.23
C PHE A 4 18.64 -22.93 -0.27
N GLU A 5 19.52 -22.41 0.58
CA GLU A 5 20.34 -21.23 0.33
C GLU A 5 21.55 -21.60 -0.55
N GLU A 6 22.18 -22.75 -0.27
CA GLU A 6 23.25 -23.35 -1.11
C GLU A 6 22.74 -23.71 -2.51
N LEU A 7 21.53 -24.27 -2.62
CA LEU A 7 20.93 -24.58 -3.92
C LEU A 7 20.55 -23.33 -4.72
N ALA A 8 20.08 -22.27 -4.06
CA ALA A 8 19.76 -21.01 -4.74
C ALA A 8 21.02 -20.33 -5.33
N GLU A 9 22.15 -20.40 -4.61
CA GLU A 9 23.45 -19.92 -5.10
C GLU A 9 23.98 -20.77 -6.27
N GLU A 10 23.90 -22.10 -6.18
CA GLU A 10 24.40 -23.02 -7.21
C GLU A 10 23.69 -22.86 -8.57
N PHE A 11 22.38 -22.56 -8.55
CA PHE A 11 21.59 -22.35 -9.77
C PHE A 11 21.54 -20.89 -10.24
N GLY A 12 22.25 -19.97 -9.59
CA GLY A 12 22.19 -18.54 -9.91
C GLY A 12 20.78 -17.95 -9.74
N LEU A 13 19.95 -18.58 -8.90
CA LEU A 13 18.59 -18.14 -8.58
C LEU A 13 18.59 -17.15 -7.40
N GLY A 14 19.69 -16.42 -7.24
CA GLY A 14 19.82 -15.39 -6.22
C GLY A 14 18.86 -14.22 -6.50
N SER A 15 18.37 -13.65 -5.42
CA SER A 15 17.64 -12.36 -5.33
C SER A 15 18.51 -11.15 -5.74
N GLU A 16 19.30 -11.27 -6.81
CA GLU A 16 20.49 -10.45 -7.01
C GLU A 16 20.23 -9.08 -7.66
N SER A 17 19.13 -8.90 -8.40
CA SER A 17 18.82 -7.57 -8.96
C SER A 17 18.15 -6.66 -7.92
N PRO A 18 18.52 -5.36 -7.87
CA PRO A 18 17.78 -4.36 -7.08
C PRO A 18 16.28 -4.39 -7.34
N GLU A 19 15.88 -4.60 -8.60
CA GLU A 19 14.48 -4.67 -9.01
C GLU A 19 13.75 -5.89 -8.43
N ALA A 20 14.41 -7.05 -8.35
CA ALA A 20 13.82 -8.26 -7.76
C ALA A 20 13.63 -8.11 -6.24
N ARG A 21 14.59 -7.48 -5.56
CA ARG A 21 14.45 -7.16 -4.13
C ARG A 21 13.31 -6.18 -3.89
N LEU A 22 13.26 -5.10 -4.66
CA LEU A 22 12.16 -4.13 -4.59
C LEU A 22 10.80 -4.78 -4.85
N ALA A 23 10.70 -5.67 -5.86
CA ALA A 23 9.45 -6.38 -6.13
C ALA A 23 9.02 -7.28 -4.95
N ALA A 24 9.97 -7.95 -4.30
CA ALA A 24 9.69 -8.76 -3.10
C ALA A 24 9.25 -7.89 -1.91
N ASP A 25 9.93 -6.77 -1.69
CA ASP A 25 9.58 -5.82 -0.61
C ASP A 25 8.19 -5.21 -0.82
N LEU A 26 7.85 -4.85 -2.06
CA LEU A 26 6.51 -4.36 -2.42
C LEU A 26 5.44 -5.43 -2.21
N ALA A 27 5.70 -6.68 -2.60
CA ALA A 27 4.76 -7.78 -2.35
C ALA A 27 4.55 -8.01 -0.84
N ALA A 28 5.61 -7.94 -0.04
CA ALA A 28 5.51 -8.05 1.42
C ALA A 28 4.72 -6.88 2.03
N ALA A 29 4.89 -5.66 1.51
CA ALA A 29 4.12 -4.49 1.92
C ALA A 29 2.63 -4.64 1.61
N ASP A 30 2.28 -5.13 0.41
CA ASP A 30 0.90 -5.39 0.02
C ASP A 30 0.25 -6.46 0.92
N GLU A 31 0.96 -7.55 1.22
CA GLU A 31 0.46 -8.54 2.16
C GLU A 31 0.24 -7.97 3.57
N GLN A 32 1.19 -7.14 4.05
CA GLN A 32 1.06 -6.49 5.35
C GLN A 32 -0.15 -5.57 5.38
N PHE A 33 -0.37 -4.78 4.33
CA PHE A 33 -1.54 -3.93 4.17
C PHE A 33 -2.85 -4.74 4.24
N MET A 34 -2.91 -5.87 3.52
CA MET A 34 -4.08 -6.76 3.56
C MET A 34 -4.32 -7.35 4.95
N ARG A 35 -3.25 -7.78 5.65
CA ARG A 35 -3.34 -8.28 7.04
C ARG A 35 -3.86 -7.21 8.00
N GLN A 36 -3.47 -5.95 7.83
CA GLN A 36 -3.95 -4.83 8.64
C GLN A 36 -5.46 -4.60 8.45
N LEU A 37 -5.96 -4.66 7.21
CA LEU A 37 -7.40 -4.56 6.94
C LEU A 37 -8.19 -5.68 7.65
N VAL A 38 -7.69 -6.92 7.58
CA VAL A 38 -8.32 -8.06 8.26
C VAL A 38 -8.29 -7.89 9.78
N ALA A 39 -7.16 -7.44 10.35
CA ALA A 39 -7.04 -7.18 11.78
C ALA A 39 -8.00 -6.07 12.25
N LEU A 40 -8.19 -5.02 11.45
CA LEU A 40 -9.17 -3.96 11.74
C LEU A 40 -10.61 -4.48 11.65
N ARG A 41 -10.94 -5.35 10.68
CA ARG A 41 -12.24 -6.03 10.65
C ARG A 41 -12.51 -6.79 11.95
N HIS A 42 -11.52 -7.56 12.42
CA HIS A 42 -11.64 -8.29 13.69
C HIS A 42 -11.82 -7.35 14.89
N SER A 43 -11.08 -6.24 14.92
CA SER A 43 -11.17 -5.22 15.97
C SER A 43 -12.54 -4.52 15.99
N ALA A 44 -13.19 -4.40 14.83
CA ALA A 44 -14.56 -3.92 14.68
C ALA A 44 -15.63 -4.97 15.07
N GLY A 45 -15.23 -6.18 15.48
CA GLY A 45 -16.15 -7.25 15.89
C GLY A 45 -16.95 -7.89 14.75
N LEU A 46 -16.58 -7.62 13.48
CA LEU A 46 -17.31 -8.11 12.31
C LEU A 46 -16.78 -9.48 11.89
N THR A 47 -17.66 -10.47 11.70
CA THR A 47 -17.27 -11.70 10.99
C THR A 47 -17.18 -11.46 9.49
N GLN A 48 -16.59 -12.41 8.74
CA GLN A 48 -16.62 -12.36 7.28
C GLN A 48 -18.05 -12.40 6.71
N GLU A 49 -18.97 -13.06 7.42
CA GLU A 49 -20.38 -13.10 7.02
C GLU A 49 -21.08 -11.77 7.27
N ASP A 50 -20.83 -11.13 8.41
CA ASP A 50 -21.38 -9.81 8.74
C ASP A 50 -20.88 -8.76 7.75
N LEU A 51 -19.59 -8.77 7.44
CA LEU A 51 -19.01 -7.89 6.43
C LEU A 51 -19.62 -8.16 5.04
N GLY A 52 -19.79 -9.43 4.67
CA GLY A 52 -20.48 -9.81 3.43
C GLY A 52 -21.89 -9.21 3.37
N LYS A 53 -22.68 -9.36 4.44
CA LYS A 53 -24.03 -8.78 4.54
C LYS A 53 -24.01 -7.25 4.43
N ALA A 54 -23.12 -6.56 5.16
CA ALA A 54 -22.98 -5.10 5.13
C ALA A 54 -22.58 -4.58 3.74
N TRP A 55 -21.77 -5.35 3.01
CA TRP A 55 -21.33 -5.06 1.66
C TRP A 55 -22.35 -5.54 0.57
N GLY A 56 -23.39 -6.29 0.94
CA GLY A 56 -24.31 -6.90 -0.04
C GLY A 56 -23.61 -7.93 -0.94
N ARG A 57 -22.61 -8.63 -0.40
CA ARG A 57 -21.85 -9.69 -1.06
C ARG A 57 -21.91 -10.98 -0.26
N HIS A 58 -21.69 -12.10 -0.95
CA HIS A 58 -21.62 -13.38 -0.27
C HIS A 58 -20.35 -13.49 0.58
N LYS A 59 -20.41 -14.21 1.71
CA LYS A 59 -19.26 -14.50 2.59
C LYS A 59 -18.03 -15.00 1.81
N THR A 60 -18.24 -15.80 0.76
CA THR A 60 -17.15 -16.31 -0.10
C THR A 60 -16.36 -15.21 -0.79
N THR A 61 -16.98 -14.06 -1.10
CA THR A 61 -16.29 -12.90 -1.67
C THR A 61 -15.29 -12.32 -0.66
N VAL A 62 -15.72 -12.20 0.60
CA VAL A 62 -14.86 -11.75 1.70
C VAL A 62 -13.74 -12.77 1.94
N SER A 63 -14.05 -14.07 1.96
CA SER A 63 -13.03 -15.11 2.11
C SER A 63 -12.00 -15.12 0.97
N GLN A 64 -12.40 -14.86 -0.28
CA GLN A 64 -11.47 -14.74 -1.41
C GLN A 64 -10.59 -13.50 -1.29
N PHE A 65 -11.15 -12.38 -0.82
CA PHE A 65 -10.42 -11.15 -0.56
C PHE A 65 -9.36 -11.34 0.54
N GLU A 66 -9.69 -12.04 1.63
CA GLU A 66 -8.80 -12.22 2.80
C GLU A 66 -7.78 -13.37 2.63
N ARG A 67 -7.76 -14.05 1.50
CA ARG A 67 -6.85 -15.18 1.26
C ARG A 67 -5.41 -14.68 1.10
N PRO A 68 -4.40 -15.40 1.64
CA PRO A 68 -3.00 -15.12 1.34
C PRO A 68 -2.73 -15.12 -0.17
N GLY A 69 -2.02 -14.10 -0.66
CA GLY A 69 -1.74 -13.90 -2.09
C GLY A 69 -2.94 -13.45 -2.93
N ALA A 70 -4.01 -12.97 -2.31
CA ALA A 70 -5.10 -12.34 -3.05
C ALA A 70 -4.63 -11.04 -3.71
N ASP A 71 -5.05 -10.81 -4.95
CA ASP A 71 -4.83 -9.58 -5.71
C ASP A 71 -6.17 -8.85 -5.97
N PRO A 72 -6.77 -8.21 -4.94
CA PRO A 72 -8.03 -7.52 -5.10
C PRO A 72 -7.82 -6.17 -5.80
N ARG A 73 -8.74 -5.84 -6.71
CA ARG A 73 -8.79 -4.50 -7.32
C ARG A 73 -8.87 -3.42 -6.23
N LEU A 74 -8.26 -2.26 -6.49
CA LEU A 74 -8.33 -1.08 -5.61
C LEU A 74 -9.77 -0.64 -5.28
N SER A 75 -10.73 -0.85 -6.19
CA SER A 75 -12.16 -0.58 -5.91
C SER A 75 -12.75 -1.51 -4.85
N THR A 76 -12.26 -2.75 -4.78
CA THR A 76 -12.63 -3.74 -3.76
C THR A 76 -12.03 -3.38 -2.42
N ILE A 77 -10.74 -3.04 -2.39
CA ILE A 77 -10.03 -2.59 -1.18
C ILE A 77 -10.74 -1.38 -0.55
N ARG A 78 -11.03 -0.33 -1.34
CA ARG A 78 -11.74 0.86 -0.86
C ARG A 78 -13.07 0.53 -0.20
N ARG A 79 -13.81 -0.39 -0.81
CA ARG A 79 -15.13 -0.77 -0.31
C ARG A 79 -15.03 -1.62 0.96
N TYR A 80 -14.09 -2.55 1.01
CA TYR A 80 -13.79 -3.32 2.22
C TYR A 80 -13.44 -2.37 3.37
N ALA A 81 -12.49 -1.46 3.16
CA ALA A 81 -12.07 -0.48 4.15
C ALA A 81 -13.25 0.39 4.64
N ALA A 82 -14.07 0.91 3.72
CA ALA A 82 -15.26 1.70 4.06
C ALA A 82 -16.27 0.90 4.91
N SER A 83 -16.49 -0.38 4.59
CA SER A 83 -17.41 -1.25 5.33
C SER A 83 -16.95 -1.59 6.75
N ILE A 84 -15.64 -1.50 7.03
CA ILE A 84 -15.09 -1.72 8.38
C ILE A 84 -14.73 -0.40 9.09
N GLY A 85 -15.05 0.75 8.49
CA GLY A 85 -14.67 2.06 9.02
C GLY A 85 -13.15 2.34 9.00
N ALA A 86 -12.40 1.61 8.19
CA ALA A 86 -10.96 1.79 8.06
C ALA A 86 -10.63 2.88 7.05
N ARG A 87 -9.61 3.65 7.36
CA ARG A 87 -8.93 4.57 6.45
C ARG A 87 -7.53 4.05 6.20
N TYR A 88 -7.09 4.15 4.96
CA TYR A 88 -5.70 3.91 4.58
C TYR A 88 -5.22 5.06 3.70
N ILE A 89 -3.90 5.23 3.65
CA ILE A 89 -3.23 6.28 2.90
C ILE A 89 -2.19 5.58 2.03
N HIS A 90 -2.10 5.96 0.77
CA HIS A 90 -1.02 5.51 -0.09
C HIS A 90 0.16 6.46 0.06
N HIS A 91 1.31 5.92 0.47
CA HIS A 91 2.57 6.63 0.51
C HIS A 91 3.56 5.95 -0.43
N VAL A 92 4.28 6.74 -1.21
CA VAL A 92 5.26 6.24 -2.19
C VAL A 92 6.55 7.01 -1.99
N VAL A 93 7.64 6.27 -1.83
CA VAL A 93 9.00 6.82 -1.75
C VAL A 93 9.85 6.27 -2.88
N LEU A 94 10.91 7.00 -3.22
CA LEU A 94 11.95 6.45 -4.08
C LEU A 94 12.80 5.50 -3.25
N ASP A 95 12.85 4.24 -3.65
CA ASP A 95 13.76 3.23 -3.10
C ASP A 95 15.22 3.67 -3.24
N SER A 96 15.55 4.30 -4.37
CA SER A 96 16.91 4.65 -4.73
C SER A 96 16.97 5.97 -5.52
N PRO A 97 17.38 7.09 -4.88
CA PRO A 97 17.24 8.44 -5.46
C PRO A 97 18.32 8.81 -6.49
N GLN A 98 19.21 7.90 -6.90
CA GLN A 98 20.39 8.26 -7.71
C GLN A 98 20.05 8.73 -9.14
N ARG A 99 18.77 8.68 -9.55
CA ARG A 99 18.32 9.15 -10.86
C ARG A 99 17.80 10.60 -10.88
N LEU A 100 17.73 11.29 -9.74
CA LEU A 100 17.25 12.68 -9.66
C LEU A 100 18.35 13.62 -9.17
N HIS A 101 18.38 14.85 -9.69
CA HIS A 101 19.24 15.89 -9.14
C HIS A 101 18.75 16.32 -7.76
N ARG A 102 19.65 16.86 -6.92
CA ARG A 102 19.34 17.30 -5.56
C ARG A 102 18.12 18.24 -5.49
N ALA A 103 18.03 19.21 -6.41
CA ALA A 103 16.91 20.16 -6.46
C ALA A 103 15.56 19.50 -6.81
N GLU A 104 15.60 18.46 -7.67
CA GLU A 104 14.43 17.66 -8.05
C GLU A 104 13.96 16.81 -6.87
N LEU A 105 14.90 16.19 -6.14
CA LEU A 105 14.62 15.45 -4.91
C LEU A 105 14.01 16.36 -3.83
N ASP A 106 14.52 17.57 -3.66
CA ASP A 106 14.01 18.51 -2.66
C ASP A 106 12.60 19.01 -3.01
N ALA A 107 12.31 19.23 -4.29
CA ALA A 107 10.97 19.59 -4.75
C ALA A 107 9.98 18.44 -4.55
N LEU A 108 10.38 17.21 -4.93
CA LEU A 108 9.56 16.01 -4.77
C LEU A 108 9.29 15.69 -3.29
N SER A 109 10.32 15.75 -2.44
CA SER A 109 10.17 15.51 -0.99
C SER A 109 9.17 16.48 -0.38
N ARG A 110 9.29 17.79 -0.65
CA ARG A 110 8.35 18.79 -0.13
C ARG A 110 6.91 18.53 -0.57
N TRP A 111 6.71 18.08 -1.81
CA TRP A 111 5.38 17.76 -2.30
C TRP A 111 4.80 16.50 -1.62
N ILE A 112 5.62 15.44 -1.47
CA ILE A 112 5.24 14.23 -0.75
C ILE A 112 4.88 14.59 0.71
N ASP A 113 5.77 15.26 1.43
CA ASP A 113 5.60 15.65 2.84
C ASP A 113 4.33 16.50 3.06
N ALA A 114 4.05 17.44 2.14
CA ALA A 114 2.86 18.27 2.22
C ALA A 114 1.57 17.47 2.00
N ASN A 115 1.61 16.45 1.13
CA ASN A 115 0.49 15.51 0.96
C ASN A 115 0.38 14.53 2.14
N GLU A 116 1.46 14.17 2.81
CA GLU A 116 1.43 13.33 4.02
C GLU A 116 0.81 14.07 5.20
N LEU A 117 1.19 15.34 5.41
CA LEU A 117 0.60 16.22 6.43
C LEU A 117 -0.91 16.30 6.27
N PHE A 118 -1.38 16.54 5.06
CA PHE A 118 -2.80 16.58 4.71
C PHE A 118 -3.58 15.28 5.02
N ASN A 119 -2.88 14.15 5.14
CA ASN A 119 -3.50 12.85 5.41
C ASN A 119 -3.48 12.46 6.90
N ARG A 120 -3.05 13.33 7.82
CA ARG A 120 -3.05 13.04 9.26
C ARG A 120 -4.47 12.92 9.83
N ALA A 121 -4.60 12.11 10.89
CA ALA A 121 -5.88 11.85 11.55
C ALA A 121 -6.50 13.11 12.19
N GLU A 122 -5.67 14.03 12.65
CA GLU A 122 -6.08 15.28 13.32
C GLU A 122 -6.71 16.28 12.34
N ASP A 123 -6.36 16.21 11.06
CA ASP A 123 -6.89 17.11 10.02
C ASP A 123 -8.26 16.66 9.46
N ILE A 124 -8.82 15.55 9.97
CA ILE A 124 -10.05 14.93 9.48
C ILE A 124 -11.31 15.78 9.76
N GLU A 125 -11.35 16.48 10.89
CA GLU A 125 -12.54 17.26 11.31
C GLU A 125 -12.58 18.68 10.73
N SER A 126 -11.46 19.20 10.22
CA SER A 126 -11.29 20.64 10.01
C SER A 126 -11.40 21.15 8.57
N SER A 127 -11.55 20.28 7.55
CA SER A 127 -11.55 20.75 6.15
C SER A 127 -12.54 19.98 5.22
N PRO A 128 -13.57 20.66 4.69
CA PRO A 128 -14.63 20.03 3.88
C PRO A 128 -14.23 19.73 2.43
N GLN A 129 -13.11 20.27 1.92
CA GLN A 129 -12.59 19.94 0.59
C GLN A 129 -11.14 19.49 0.66
N ARG A 130 -10.94 18.19 0.49
CA ARG A 130 -9.63 17.57 0.38
C ARG A 130 -9.20 17.49 -1.09
N VAL A 131 -8.47 18.51 -1.56
CA VAL A 131 -7.81 18.47 -2.87
C VAL A 131 -6.31 18.22 -2.64
N PRO A 132 -5.73 17.15 -3.20
CA PRO A 132 -4.27 16.96 -3.19
C PRO A 132 -3.58 18.20 -3.76
N LEU A 133 -2.43 18.59 -3.20
CA LEU A 133 -1.65 19.67 -3.77
C LEU A 133 -1.20 19.26 -5.18
N GLU A 134 -1.39 20.14 -6.16
CA GLU A 134 -0.88 19.87 -7.51
C GLU A 134 0.65 19.73 -7.47
N MET A 135 1.17 18.74 -8.19
CA MET A 135 2.61 18.57 -8.35
C MET A 135 3.18 19.81 -9.05
N PRO A 136 4.23 20.48 -8.51
CA PRO A 136 4.84 21.60 -9.20
C PRO A 136 5.54 21.09 -10.48
N LEU A 137 5.12 21.58 -11.66
CA LEU A 137 5.76 21.27 -12.95
C LEU A 137 7.06 22.09 -13.15
N PRO A 138 8.14 21.57 -13.81
CA PRO A 138 8.46 20.16 -14.12
C PRO A 138 9.82 19.67 -13.55
N LEU A 139 9.92 18.34 -13.36
CA LEU A 139 11.17 17.57 -13.24
C LEU A 139 11.79 17.41 -14.66
N ASN A 140 12.31 18.51 -15.21
CA ASN A 140 13.02 18.66 -16.49
C ASN A 140 12.46 17.95 -17.77
N PRO A 141 11.94 18.68 -18.77
CA PRO A 141 11.49 18.13 -20.06
C PRO A 141 12.62 18.07 -21.11
N ARG A 142 13.74 17.39 -20.82
CA ARG A 142 14.82 17.15 -21.80
C ARG A 142 15.07 15.68 -22.04
#